data_AF-A0A0D2A2C2-F1
#
_entry.id   AF-A0A0D2A2C2-F1
#
_cell.length_a   1.000
_cell.length_b   1.000
_cell.length_c   1.000
_cell.angle_alpha   90.00
_cell.angle_beta   90.00
_cell.angle_gamma   90.00
#
_symmetry.space_group_name_H-M   'P 1'
#
loop_
_entity.id
_entity.type
_entity.pdbx_description
1 polymer ?
#
loop_
_entity_poly.entity_id
_entity_poly.type
_entity_poly.pdbx_seq_one_letter_code
_entity_poly.pdbx_strand_id
1 'polypeptide(L)'
;MKFTSSKASWLLLLAGATSLNAAPILTPRQPTQLIHWPPAAADALNAMISANANQGNYAVFDMDNTSYRYDLEESLLPFLEGRGIITREGLDPSLKLIEFKDTANYTETLFSYYYRLCEIDDKVCYPWVAQVFSNFTLGELKGYVDELMTFEGNITSTYYDEDVVTNITVNRPRIFAGQVELYNVLRY
;
A
#
# COMPACT_ATOMS: atom_id res chain seq x y z
N MET A 1 -78.44 25.87 -20.80
CA MET A 1 -79.23 24.79 -21.45
C MET A 1 -78.33 24.13 -22.48
N LYS A 2 -77.99 22.84 -22.50
CA LYS A 2 -78.32 21.63 -21.73
C LYS A 2 -77.04 20.76 -21.72
N PHE A 3 -76.83 20.05 -20.62
CA PHE A 3 -75.80 19.03 -20.39
C PHE A 3 -76.04 17.75 -21.21
N THR A 4 -74.98 16.98 -21.44
CA THR A 4 -74.82 15.51 -21.21
C THR A 4 -73.46 15.07 -21.80
N SER A 5 -72.39 14.91 -21.01
CA SER A 5 -72.02 13.76 -20.16
C SER A 5 -71.92 12.42 -20.92
N SER A 6 -70.69 12.03 -21.28
CA SER A 6 -70.31 10.66 -21.59
C SER A 6 -69.20 10.24 -20.63
N LYS A 7 -69.48 9.20 -19.84
CA LYS A 7 -68.56 8.62 -18.85
C LYS A 7 -67.63 7.65 -19.57
N ALA A 8 -66.34 7.97 -19.64
CA ALA A 8 -65.31 6.99 -19.98
C ALA A 8 -64.81 6.34 -18.69
N SER A 9 -65.15 5.06 -18.53
CA SER A 9 -64.66 4.19 -17.45
C SER A 9 -63.16 3.94 -17.62
N TRP A 10 -62.38 4.29 -16.61
CA TRP A 10 -60.97 3.90 -16.52
C TRP A 10 -60.90 2.47 -15.98
N LEU A 11 -60.58 1.50 -16.83
CA LEU A 11 -60.09 0.21 -16.37
C LEU A 11 -58.64 0.39 -15.88
N LEU A 12 -58.42 0.27 -14.57
CA LEU A 12 -57.10 0.04 -14.01
C LEU A 12 -56.65 -1.39 -14.41
N LEU A 13 -55.69 -1.47 -15.33
CA LEU A 13 -54.87 -2.67 -15.50
C LEU A 13 -53.77 -2.64 -14.42
N LEU A 14 -53.91 -3.48 -13.39
CA LEU A 14 -52.81 -3.83 -12.51
C LEU A 14 -51.79 -4.66 -13.30
N ALA A 15 -50.73 -4.01 -13.77
CA ALA A 15 -49.54 -4.71 -14.23
C ALA A 15 -48.83 -5.30 -13.01
N GLY A 16 -48.96 -6.61 -12.81
CA GLY A 16 -48.14 -7.36 -11.87
C GLY A 16 -46.68 -7.31 -12.31
N ALA A 17 -45.89 -6.46 -11.67
CA ALA A 17 -44.45 -6.46 -11.81
C ALA A 17 -43.90 -7.72 -11.12
N THR A 18 -43.66 -8.79 -11.88
CA THR A 18 -42.81 -9.88 -11.44
C THR A 18 -41.38 -9.34 -11.35
N SER A 19 -40.90 -9.07 -10.15
CA SER A 19 -39.49 -8.80 -9.89
C SER A 19 -38.69 -10.07 -10.22
N LEU A 20 -38.13 -10.13 -11.43
CA LEU A 20 -37.03 -11.04 -11.73
C LEU A 20 -35.85 -10.58 -10.86
N ASN A 21 -35.56 -11.33 -9.79
CA ASN A 21 -34.28 -11.23 -9.11
C ASN A 21 -33.21 -11.59 -10.14
N ALA A 22 -32.56 -10.58 -10.71
CA ALA A 22 -31.34 -10.76 -11.46
C ALA A 22 -30.29 -11.26 -10.47
N ALA A 23 -30.08 -12.58 -10.44
CA ALA A 23 -28.88 -13.14 -9.84
C ALA A 23 -27.68 -12.47 -10.53
N PRO A 24 -26.66 -11.99 -9.79
CA PRO A 24 -25.47 -11.45 -10.41
C PRO A 24 -24.91 -12.54 -11.33
N ILE A 25 -24.82 -12.23 -12.62
CA ILE A 25 -24.06 -13.03 -13.57
C ILE A 25 -22.62 -12.94 -13.06
N LEU A 26 -22.16 -13.99 -12.37
CA LEU A 26 -20.74 -14.20 -12.15
C LEU A 26 -20.15 -14.42 -13.53
N THR A 27 -19.64 -13.36 -14.14
CA THR A 27 -18.78 -13.49 -15.31
C THR A 27 -17.66 -14.44 -14.91
N PRO A 28 -17.45 -15.56 -15.62
CA PRO A 28 -16.30 -16.42 -15.38
C PRO A 28 -15.06 -15.54 -15.53
N ARG A 29 -14.37 -15.27 -14.42
CA ARG A 29 -13.13 -14.51 -14.44
C ARG A 29 -12.14 -15.34 -15.23
N GLN A 30 -11.55 -14.75 -16.27
CA GLN A 30 -10.49 -15.39 -17.03
C GLN A 30 -9.41 -15.87 -16.05
N PRO A 31 -8.90 -17.11 -16.20
CA PRO A 31 -7.81 -17.59 -15.36
C PRO A 31 -6.69 -16.55 -15.43
N THR A 32 -6.34 -15.99 -14.27
CA THR A 32 -5.29 -14.96 -14.23
C THR A 32 -3.99 -15.68 -14.61
N GLN A 33 -3.35 -15.25 -15.69
CA GLN A 33 -2.12 -15.89 -16.17
C GLN A 33 -0.90 -15.27 -15.48
N LEU A 34 0.07 -16.10 -15.12
CA LEU A 34 1.35 -15.70 -14.51
C LEU A 34 2.35 -15.22 -15.58
N ILE A 35 1.98 -14.19 -16.36
CA ILE A 35 2.74 -13.76 -17.54
C ILE A 35 4.01 -12.98 -17.19
N HIS A 36 4.10 -12.38 -16.00
CA HIS A 36 5.29 -11.64 -15.55
C HIS A 36 6.24 -12.51 -14.71
N TRP A 37 6.04 -13.83 -14.70
CA TRP A 37 6.93 -14.79 -14.04
C TRP A 37 7.86 -15.44 -15.08
N PRO A 38 9.13 -15.71 -14.74
CA PRO A 38 9.96 -16.59 -15.55
C PRO A 38 9.26 -17.94 -15.78
N PRO A 39 9.33 -18.55 -16.99
CA PRO A 39 8.52 -19.72 -17.33
C PRO A 39 8.60 -20.86 -16.30
N ALA A 40 9.81 -21.21 -15.86
CA ALA A 40 10.00 -22.27 -14.86
C ALA A 40 9.35 -21.95 -13.49
N ALA A 41 9.34 -20.67 -13.09
CA ALA A 41 8.67 -20.25 -11.86
C ALA A 41 7.15 -20.26 -12.02
N ALA A 42 6.64 -19.81 -13.17
CA ALA A 42 5.21 -19.87 -13.50
C ALA A 42 4.70 -21.32 -13.48
N ASP A 43 5.43 -22.26 -14.07
CA ASP A 43 5.09 -23.68 -14.09
C ASP A 43 5.03 -24.28 -12.67
N ALA A 44 6.03 -23.98 -11.84
CA ALA A 44 6.06 -24.43 -10.45
C ALA A 44 4.89 -23.85 -9.63
N LEU A 45 4.61 -22.55 -9.79
CA LEU A 45 3.48 -21.88 -9.14
C LEU A 45 2.15 -22.48 -9.59
N ASN A 46 1.94 -22.67 -10.89
CA ASN A 46 0.72 -23.27 -11.43
C ASN A 46 0.50 -24.71 -10.92
N ALA A 47 1.56 -25.51 -10.83
CA ALA A 47 1.49 -26.85 -10.27
C ALA A 47 1.11 -26.82 -8.78
N MET A 48 1.73 -25.93 -7.99
CA MET A 48 1.41 -25.74 -6.57
C MET A 48 -0.04 -25.29 -6.39
N ILE A 49 -0.49 -24.30 -7.15
CA ILE A 49 -1.87 -23.78 -7.11
C ILE A 49 -2.86 -24.90 -7.43
N SER A 50 -2.64 -25.65 -8.50
CA SER A 50 -3.53 -26.74 -8.92
C SER A 50 -3.65 -27.84 -7.86
N ALA A 51 -2.54 -28.18 -7.18
CA ALA A 51 -2.53 -29.19 -6.13
C ALA A 51 -3.23 -28.74 -4.84
N ASN A 52 -3.35 -27.43 -4.61
CA ASN A 52 -3.83 -26.84 -3.35
C ASN A 52 -5.17 -26.08 -3.48
N ALA A 53 -5.75 -26.01 -4.68
CA ALA A 53 -6.97 -25.26 -4.96
C ALA A 53 -8.16 -25.76 -4.12
N ASN A 54 -8.99 -24.82 -3.67
CA ASN A 54 -10.28 -25.06 -3.00
C ASN A 54 -10.25 -25.93 -1.74
N GLN A 55 -9.09 -26.01 -1.07
CA GLN A 55 -8.89 -26.81 0.14
C GLN A 55 -8.84 -25.99 1.44
N GLY A 56 -9.14 -24.68 1.38
CA GLY A 56 -9.03 -23.78 2.53
C GLY A 56 -7.59 -23.45 2.92
N ASN A 57 -6.64 -23.69 2.01
CA ASN A 57 -5.24 -23.34 2.17
C ASN A 57 -5.05 -21.81 2.14
N TYR A 58 -3.92 -21.36 2.68
CA TYR A 58 -3.50 -19.96 2.67
C TYR A 58 -2.07 -19.81 2.18
N ALA A 59 -1.72 -18.61 1.72
CA ALA A 59 -0.37 -18.22 1.36
C ALA A 59 0.05 -17.01 2.20
N VAL A 60 1.35 -16.91 2.48
CA VAL A 60 1.94 -15.80 3.23
C VAL A 60 2.92 -15.07 2.33
N PHE A 61 2.82 -13.76 2.33
CA PHE A 61 3.69 -12.88 1.57
C PHE A 61 4.17 -11.77 2.49
N ASP A 62 5.45 -11.50 2.40
CA ASP A 62 6.03 -10.24 2.82
C ASP A 62 5.66 -9.13 1.80
N MET A 63 5.76 -7.86 2.20
CA MET A 63 5.37 -6.71 1.38
C MET A 63 6.59 -6.04 0.73
N ASP A 64 7.45 -5.41 1.53
CA ASP A 64 8.61 -4.67 1.05
C ASP A 64 9.63 -5.58 0.38
N ASN A 65 10.11 -5.20 -0.81
CA ASN A 65 10.99 -6.00 -1.67
C ASN A 65 10.48 -7.41 -2.07
N THR A 66 9.32 -7.86 -1.59
CA THR A 66 8.71 -9.15 -1.93
C THR A 66 7.50 -8.97 -2.85
N SER A 67 6.52 -8.17 -2.46
CA SER A 67 5.28 -7.92 -3.20
C SER A 67 5.35 -6.69 -4.11
N TYR A 68 6.25 -5.78 -3.78
CA TYR A 68 6.67 -4.66 -4.63
C TYR A 68 8.18 -4.46 -4.46
N ARG A 69 8.82 -3.80 -5.43
CA ARG A 69 10.22 -3.43 -5.33
C ARG A 69 10.39 -2.23 -4.42
N TYR A 70 11.49 -2.20 -3.67
CA TYR A 70 11.82 -1.17 -2.69
C TYR A 70 10.90 -1.21 -1.47
N ASP A 71 11.06 -0.22 -0.59
CA ASP A 71 10.53 -0.23 0.76
C ASP A 71 9.60 0.97 0.99
N LEU A 72 8.45 0.73 1.61
CA LEU A 72 7.43 1.74 1.87
C LEU A 72 7.85 2.70 2.98
N GLU A 73 8.29 2.20 4.13
CA GLU A 73 8.58 3.03 5.29
C GLU A 73 9.87 3.81 5.10
N GLU A 74 10.91 3.16 4.56
CA GLU A 74 12.20 3.80 4.28
C GLU A 74 12.12 4.85 3.17
N SER A 75 11.10 4.82 2.32
CA SER A 75 10.86 5.88 1.35
C SER A 75 9.86 6.93 1.83
N LEU A 76 8.83 6.54 2.61
CA LEU A 76 7.85 7.47 3.17
C LEU A 76 8.48 8.42 4.19
N LEU A 77 9.36 7.93 5.06
CA LEU A 77 10.04 8.75 6.07
C LEU A 77 10.79 9.94 5.44
N PRO A 78 11.78 9.76 4.53
CA PRO A 78 12.49 10.87 3.93
C PRO A 78 11.62 11.68 2.95
N PHE A 79 10.57 11.10 2.38
CA PHE A 79 9.60 11.83 1.55
C PHE A 79 8.81 12.86 2.37
N LEU A 80 8.35 12.47 3.56
CA LEU A 80 7.65 13.39 4.46
C LEU A 80 8.61 14.37 5.14
N GLU A 81 9.81 13.92 5.49
CA GLU A 81 10.82 14.75 6.15
C GLU A 81 11.32 15.86 5.22
N GLY A 82 11.63 15.54 3.96
CA GLY A 82 12.01 16.53 2.95
C GLY A 82 10.92 17.57 2.65
N ARG A 83 9.67 17.29 3.04
CA ARG A 83 8.52 18.20 2.92
C ARG A 83 8.18 18.94 4.22
N GLY A 84 8.94 18.71 5.29
CA GLY A 84 8.69 19.29 6.61
C GLY A 84 7.40 18.81 7.28
N ILE A 85 6.84 17.68 6.84
CA ILE A 85 5.60 17.10 7.39
C ILE A 85 5.90 16.31 8.65
N ILE A 86 6.98 15.52 8.62
CA ILE A 86 7.54 14.89 9.82
C ILE A 86 8.84 15.61 10.17
N THR A 87 8.99 15.99 11.44
CA THR A 87 10.18 16.69 11.95
C THR A 87 10.57 16.12 13.31
N ARG A 88 11.78 16.42 13.76
CA ARG A 88 12.26 15.98 15.08
C ARG A 88 11.48 16.59 16.25
N GLU A 89 10.99 17.81 16.07
CA GLU A 89 10.16 18.51 17.04
C GLU A 89 8.80 17.81 17.16
N GLY A 90 8.25 17.33 16.04
CA GLY A 90 7.01 16.57 15.97
C GLY A 90 7.16 15.07 16.28
N LEU A 91 8.38 14.56 16.48
CA LEU A 91 8.63 13.17 16.83
C LEU A 91 8.14 12.86 18.26
N ASP A 92 7.41 11.76 18.42
CA ASP A 92 7.00 11.27 19.74
C ASP A 92 8.21 11.18 20.68
N PRO A 93 8.16 11.79 21.88
CA PRO A 93 9.32 11.80 22.80
C PRO A 93 9.84 10.41 23.15
N SER A 94 8.99 9.37 23.15
CA SER A 94 9.39 7.99 23.43
C SER A 94 10.30 7.38 22.35
N LEU A 95 10.34 7.99 21.15
CA LEU A 95 11.14 7.54 20.02
C LEU A 95 12.51 8.21 19.95
N LYS A 96 12.86 9.08 20.92
CA LYS A 96 14.19 9.70 21.05
C LYS A 96 15.10 8.80 21.89
N LEU A 97 15.44 7.64 21.33
CA LEU A 97 16.15 6.55 22.03
C LEU A 97 17.64 6.84 22.30
N ILE A 98 18.28 7.58 21.40
CA ILE A 98 19.66 8.06 21.49
C ILE A 98 19.73 9.55 21.16
N GLU A 99 20.82 10.22 21.52
CA GLU A 99 21.05 11.61 21.13
C GLU A 99 21.18 11.74 19.60
N PHE A 100 20.67 12.83 19.04
CA PHE A 100 20.91 13.20 17.65
C PHE A 100 22.39 13.58 17.46
N LYS A 101 23.01 13.08 16.40
CA LYS A 101 24.43 13.32 16.07
C LYS A 101 24.55 14.60 15.25
N ASP A 102 24.18 15.74 15.85
CA ASP A 102 24.29 17.05 15.20
C ASP A 102 25.73 17.56 15.18
N THR A 103 26.03 18.41 14.20
CA THR A 103 27.28 19.18 14.16
C THR A 103 26.99 20.66 13.90
N ALA A 104 28.01 21.53 14.01
CA ALA A 104 27.86 22.96 13.71
C ALA A 104 27.30 23.23 12.29
N ASN A 105 27.48 22.30 11.35
CA ASN A 105 27.09 22.46 9.95
C ASN A 105 26.05 21.42 9.50
N TYR A 106 25.55 20.57 10.39
CA TYR A 106 24.66 19.47 10.01
C TYR A 106 23.55 19.21 11.01
N THR A 107 22.36 19.25 10.41
CA THR A 107 21.04 18.79 10.80
C THR A 107 20.78 17.27 10.70
N GLU A 108 21.12 16.38 11.63
CA GLU A 108 20.82 14.92 11.44
C GLU A 108 19.35 14.64 11.00
N THR A 109 19.15 13.90 9.92
CA THR A 109 17.78 13.53 9.50
C THR A 109 17.22 12.41 10.38
N LEU A 110 15.90 12.32 10.51
CA LEU A 110 15.21 11.16 11.09
C LEU A 110 15.56 9.88 10.31
N PHE A 111 15.81 9.98 9.00
CA PHE A 111 16.32 8.86 8.20
C PHE A 111 17.74 8.43 8.63
N SER A 112 18.67 9.38 8.85
CA SER A 112 20.00 9.08 9.40
C SER A 112 19.90 8.47 10.79
N TYR A 113 19.02 9.03 11.62
CA TYR A 113 18.76 8.54 12.96
C TYR A 113 18.29 7.08 12.94
N TYR A 114 17.35 6.74 12.05
CA TYR A 114 16.91 5.37 11.79
C TYR A 114 18.08 4.44 11.44
N TYR A 115 18.98 4.84 10.53
CA TYR A 115 20.14 4.03 10.16
C TYR A 115 21.06 3.75 11.36
N ARG A 116 21.32 4.75 12.20
CA ARG A 116 22.10 4.55 13.43
C ARG A 116 21.39 3.68 14.46
N LEU A 117 20.07 3.66 14.49
CA LEU A 117 19.34 2.71 15.33
C LEU A 117 19.51 1.27 14.80
N CYS A 118 19.59 1.07 13.48
CA CYS A 118 19.84 -0.26 12.92
C CYS A 118 21.25 -0.75 13.19
N GLU A 119 22.23 0.14 13.31
CA GLU A 119 23.59 -0.21 13.76
C GLU A 119 23.62 -0.75 15.21
N ILE A 120 22.63 -0.41 16.03
CA ILE A 120 22.49 -0.95 17.40
C ILE A 120 21.95 -2.39 17.33
N ASP A 121 20.76 -2.58 16.76
CA ASP A 121 20.14 -3.89 16.48
C ASP A 121 18.88 -3.68 15.62
N ASP A 122 18.57 -4.63 14.72
CA ASP A 122 17.32 -4.63 13.96
C ASP A 122 16.08 -4.56 14.87
N LYS A 123 16.11 -5.19 16.06
CA LYS A 123 15.02 -5.14 17.05
C LYS A 123 14.80 -3.76 17.65
N VAL A 124 15.71 -2.81 17.43
CA VAL A 124 15.55 -1.40 17.79
C VAL A 124 14.95 -0.64 16.62
N CYS A 125 15.54 -0.73 15.44
CA CYS A 125 15.13 0.12 14.33
C CYS A 125 13.85 -0.32 13.62
N TYR A 126 13.55 -1.63 13.56
CA TYR A 126 12.34 -2.15 12.93
C TYR A 126 11.06 -1.63 13.58
N PRO A 127 10.86 -1.73 14.92
CA PRO A 127 9.69 -1.11 15.53
C PRO A 127 9.75 0.42 15.42
N TRP A 128 10.93 1.03 15.49
CA TRP A 128 11.07 2.48 15.43
C TRP A 128 10.58 3.07 14.10
N VAL A 129 10.96 2.48 12.97
CA VAL A 129 10.63 3.04 11.65
C VAL A 129 9.13 2.95 11.34
N ALA A 130 8.43 1.94 11.88
CA ALA A 130 6.97 1.91 11.86
C ALA A 130 6.34 2.93 12.83
N GLN A 131 6.94 3.09 14.01
CA GLN A 131 6.42 3.98 15.06
C GLN A 131 6.65 5.46 14.78
N VAL A 132 7.62 5.82 13.94
CA VAL A 132 7.97 7.22 13.63
C VAL A 132 6.76 8.03 13.15
N PHE A 133 5.75 7.36 12.57
CA PHE A 133 4.51 7.94 12.06
C PHE A 133 3.37 8.05 13.11
N SER A 134 3.64 7.84 14.40
CA SER A 134 2.62 7.71 15.46
C SER A 134 1.67 8.89 15.64
N ASN A 135 2.11 10.10 15.26
CA ASN A 135 1.32 11.33 15.43
C ASN A 135 0.36 11.62 14.27
N PHE A 136 0.29 10.75 13.27
CA PHE A 136 -0.63 10.88 12.13
C PHE A 136 -1.83 9.95 12.28
N THR A 137 -2.98 10.39 11.79
CA THR A 137 -4.13 9.52 11.59
C THR A 137 -3.93 8.63 10.37
N LEU A 138 -4.62 7.48 10.32
CA LEU A 138 -4.60 6.60 9.14
C LEU A 138 -5.10 7.30 7.86
N GLY A 139 -6.02 8.26 7.98
CA GLY A 139 -6.52 9.03 6.84
C GLY A 139 -5.44 9.91 6.22
N GLU A 140 -4.64 10.58 7.06
CA GLU A 140 -3.48 11.38 6.61
C GLU A 140 -2.40 10.48 6.01
N LEU A 141 -2.03 9.40 6.71
CA LEU A 141 -1.03 8.45 6.21
C LEU A 141 -1.44 7.84 4.88
N LYS A 142 -2.72 7.50 4.69
CA LYS A 142 -3.20 6.98 3.41
C LYS A 142 -3.00 7.98 2.27
N GLY A 143 -3.30 9.26 2.50
CA GLY A 143 -3.06 10.31 1.53
C GLY A 143 -1.58 10.43 1.15
N TYR A 144 -0.71 10.45 2.16
CA TYR A 144 0.74 10.51 1.92
C TYR A 144 1.32 9.28 1.23
N VAL A 145 0.82 8.09 1.55
CA VAL A 145 1.19 6.86 0.84
C VAL A 145 0.79 6.95 -0.63
N ASP A 146 -0.41 7.43 -0.96
CA ASP A 146 -0.83 7.58 -2.36
C ASP A 146 0.03 8.61 -3.12
N GLU A 147 0.37 9.72 -2.47
CA GLU A 147 1.30 10.71 -3.01
C GLU A 147 2.68 10.09 -3.28
N LEU A 148 3.23 9.35 -2.31
CA LEU A 148 4.51 8.64 -2.45
C LEU A 148 4.48 7.63 -3.62
N MET A 149 3.43 6.82 -3.70
CA MET A 149 3.30 5.76 -4.71
C MET A 149 3.23 6.30 -6.15
N THR A 150 2.82 7.57 -6.31
CA THR A 150 2.70 8.26 -7.60
C THR A 150 3.82 9.27 -7.85
N PHE A 151 4.71 9.49 -6.89
CA PHE A 151 5.77 10.49 -6.99
C PHE A 151 6.81 10.16 -8.08
N GLU A 152 7.13 11.12 -8.94
CA GLU A 152 8.09 10.93 -10.04
C GLU A 152 9.45 11.62 -9.80
N GLY A 153 9.60 12.35 -8.69
CA GLY A 153 10.84 13.04 -8.34
C GLY A 153 11.82 12.15 -7.57
N ASN A 154 12.94 12.76 -7.15
CA ASN A 154 13.93 12.11 -6.30
C ASN A 154 13.55 12.31 -4.83
N ILE A 155 13.49 11.21 -4.08
CA ILE A 155 13.41 11.27 -2.61
C ILE A 155 14.84 11.24 -2.12
N THR A 156 15.31 12.32 -1.51
CA THR A 156 16.70 12.45 -1.05
C THR A 156 16.73 12.58 0.46
N SER A 157 17.74 11.98 1.08
CA SER A 157 18.06 12.20 2.48
C SER A 157 19.57 12.17 2.70
N THR A 158 19.97 12.20 3.96
CA THR A 158 21.35 12.01 4.39
C THR A 158 21.42 10.89 5.43
N TYR A 159 22.60 10.30 5.57
CA TYR A 159 22.93 9.37 6.64
C TYR A 159 24.41 9.48 6.98
N TYR A 160 24.82 8.96 8.13
CA TYR A 160 26.22 8.79 8.47
C TYR A 160 26.76 7.50 7.85
N ASP A 161 27.74 7.63 6.95
CA ASP A 161 28.64 6.54 6.59
C ASP A 161 29.88 6.65 7.49
N GLU A 162 29.91 5.85 8.55
CA GLU A 162 30.81 6.01 9.70
C GLU A 162 30.67 7.41 10.35
N ASP A 163 31.61 8.31 10.10
CA ASP A 163 31.62 9.69 10.60
C ASP A 163 31.39 10.74 9.50
N VAL A 164 31.12 10.30 8.26
CA VAL A 164 30.91 11.17 7.10
C VAL A 164 29.44 11.28 6.78
N VAL A 165 28.92 12.52 6.70
CA VAL A 165 27.56 12.78 6.24
C VAL A 165 27.50 12.55 4.73
N THR A 166 26.69 11.57 4.31
CA THR A 166 26.55 11.13 2.93
C THR A 166 25.11 11.34 2.45
N ASN A 167 24.97 11.81 1.21
CA ASN A 167 23.66 11.93 0.56
C ASN A 167 23.19 10.57 0.03
N ILE A 168 21.90 10.30 0.13
CA ILE A 168 21.26 9.11 -0.43
C ILE A 168 20.03 9.50 -1.24
N THR A 169 19.77 8.76 -2.32
CA THR A 169 18.50 8.81 -3.06
C THR A 169 17.75 7.52 -2.80
N VAL A 170 16.53 7.64 -2.29
CA VAL A 170 15.65 6.53 -1.96
C VAL A 170 14.60 6.38 -3.06
N ASN A 171 14.28 5.14 -3.42
CA ASN A 171 13.27 4.86 -4.42
C ASN A 171 11.92 4.61 -3.74
N ARG A 172 10.84 5.20 -4.29
CA ARG A 172 9.48 4.82 -3.91
C ARG A 172 9.18 3.35 -4.29
N PRO A 173 8.17 2.73 -3.66
CA PRO A 173 7.76 1.38 -4.02
C PRO A 173 7.30 1.27 -5.47
N ARG A 174 7.61 0.14 -6.11
CA ARG A 174 7.15 -0.20 -7.47
C ARG A 174 6.53 -1.58 -7.50
N ILE A 175 5.23 -1.63 -7.72
CA ILE A 175 4.44 -2.87 -7.70
C ILE A 175 5.02 -3.91 -8.67
N PHE A 176 5.23 -5.14 -8.19
CA PHE A 176 5.58 -6.25 -9.06
C PHE A 176 4.32 -6.78 -9.75
N ALA A 177 4.26 -6.65 -11.07
CA ALA A 177 3.13 -7.16 -11.86
C ALA A 177 2.90 -8.67 -11.65
N GLY A 178 3.98 -9.46 -11.55
CA GLY A 178 3.89 -10.90 -11.25
C GLY A 178 3.27 -11.19 -9.88
N GLN A 179 3.53 -10.37 -8.87
CA GLN A 179 2.91 -10.56 -7.55
C GLN A 179 1.42 -10.19 -7.57
N VAL A 180 1.04 -9.14 -8.32
CA VAL A 180 -0.38 -8.83 -8.57
C VAL A 180 -1.09 -10.01 -9.23
N GLU A 181 -0.46 -10.67 -10.19
CA GLU A 181 -1.01 -11.88 -10.83
C GLU A 181 -1.16 -13.01 -9.83
N LEU A 182 -0.10 -13.33 -9.09
CA LEU A 182 -0.10 -14.44 -8.13
C LEU A 182 -1.14 -14.25 -7.03
N TYR A 183 -1.24 -13.04 -6.47
CA TYR A 183 -2.27 -12.69 -5.49
C TYR A 183 -3.69 -12.90 -6.04
N ASN A 184 -3.91 -12.55 -7.31
CA ASN A 184 -5.22 -12.71 -7.94
C ASN A 184 -5.56 -14.17 -8.23
N VAL A 185 -4.56 -15.00 -8.58
CA VAL A 185 -4.78 -16.44 -8.81
C VAL A 185 -5.07 -17.17 -7.49
N LEU A 186 -4.33 -16.88 -6.42
CA LEU A 186 -4.44 -17.59 -5.14
C LEU A 186 -5.73 -17.31 -4.36
N ARG A 187 -6.49 -16.27 -4.72
CA ARG A 187 -7.75 -15.92 -4.05
C ARG A 187 -8.90 -16.90 -4.34
N TYR A 188 -8.71 -17.88 -5.22
CA TYR A 188 -9.74 -18.80 -5.71
C TYR A 188 -9.24 -20.24 -5.73
#